data_AF-A0A1C3HGC5-F1
#
_entry.id   AF-A0A1C3HGC5-F1
#
_cell.length_a   1.000
_cell.length_b   1.000
_cell.length_c   1.000
_cell.angle_alpha   90.00
_cell.angle_beta   90.00
_cell.angle_gamma   90.00
#
_symmetry.space_group_name_H-M   'P 1'
#
loop_
_entity.id
_entity.type
_entity.pdbx_description
1 polymer ?
#
loop_
_entity_poly.entity_id
_entity_poly.type
_entity_poly.pdbx_seq_one_letter_code
_entity_poly.pdbx_strand_id
1 'polypeptide(L)'
;MKNLNQLFFSRLVATHLFVHKSEHALECSLDIISTFTEKDFIFLVRRILGFISNETQLTSLTLSLLRVNEPEKRTYHLVKSVITDELAIDYPNYVRDEIKKRKDNIKNKRSNIARLYSEILDDIDSYTSSFTTLPRIKELEPPSLLVNAFQKEREKVSSRDNDLREESSFIFKMASKVILKAGIGSFYYNDFNEKGYSEPSYLHEFSSSYTLPRRYIMDNIGYEIGIVQFRCAKKETA
;
A
#
# COMPACT_ATOMS: atom_id res chain seq x y z
N MET A 1 10.77 -14.63 23.49
CA MET A 1 9.47 -13.95 23.74
C MET A 1 9.49 -12.42 23.61
N LYS A 2 10.56 -11.68 23.90
CA LYS A 2 10.56 -10.20 23.83
C LYS A 2 10.39 -9.57 22.42
N ASN A 3 10.85 -10.23 21.35
CA ASN A 3 10.80 -9.69 19.98
C ASN A 3 9.42 -9.78 19.29
N LEU A 4 8.48 -10.59 19.80
CA LEU A 4 7.19 -10.77 19.14
C LEU A 4 6.29 -9.53 19.35
N ASN A 5 6.28 -8.95 20.56
CA ASN A 5 5.42 -7.82 20.90
C ASN A 5 5.78 -6.53 20.14
N GLN A 6 7.06 -6.26 19.86
CA GLN A 6 7.47 -5.06 19.13
C GLN A 6 7.08 -5.11 17.64
N LEU A 7 7.03 -6.30 17.04
CA LEU A 7 6.61 -6.49 15.65
C LEU A 7 5.12 -6.27 15.43
N PHE A 8 4.31 -6.77 16.36
CA PHE A 8 2.89 -6.51 16.34
C PHE A 8 2.61 -5.01 16.50
N PHE A 9 3.40 -4.32 17.32
CA PHE A 9 3.22 -2.89 17.55
C PHE A 9 3.43 -2.04 16.31
N SER A 10 4.55 -2.17 15.59
CA SER A 10 4.82 -1.32 14.41
C SER A 10 3.80 -1.52 13.29
N ARG A 11 3.41 -2.78 13.02
CA ARG A 11 2.37 -3.11 12.04
C ARG A 11 1.00 -2.57 12.46
N LEU A 12 0.64 -2.73 13.73
CA LEU A 12 -0.65 -2.28 14.26
C LEU A 12 -0.75 -0.76 14.24
N VAL A 13 0.32 -0.04 14.60
CA VAL A 13 0.37 1.43 14.51
C VAL A 13 0.26 1.89 13.06
N ALA A 14 1.03 1.30 12.13
CA ALA A 14 0.95 1.67 10.72
C ALA A 14 -0.45 1.41 10.13
N THR A 15 -1.07 0.29 10.50
CA THR A 15 -2.43 -0.06 10.09
C THR A 15 -3.46 0.88 10.70
N HIS A 16 -3.30 1.25 11.97
CA HIS A 16 -4.16 2.22 12.63
C HIS A 16 -4.07 3.59 11.94
N LEU A 17 -2.86 4.09 11.67
CA LEU A 17 -2.68 5.36 10.95
C LEU A 17 -3.34 5.33 9.56
N PHE A 18 -3.23 4.22 8.85
CA PHE A 18 -3.87 4.03 7.55
C PHE A 18 -5.41 4.04 7.65
N VAL A 19 -5.98 3.23 8.55
CA VAL A 19 -7.44 3.11 8.73
C VAL A 19 -8.05 4.46 9.12
N HIS A 20 -7.35 5.23 9.96
CA HIS A 20 -7.80 6.54 10.41
C HIS A 20 -7.38 7.70 9.49
N LYS A 21 -6.79 7.42 8.32
CA LYS A 21 -6.29 8.42 7.36
C LYS A 21 -5.43 9.51 8.01
N SER A 22 -4.64 9.13 9.01
CA SER A 22 -3.74 10.07 9.68
C SER A 22 -2.63 10.49 8.72
N GLU A 23 -2.38 11.79 8.63
CA GLU A 23 -1.29 12.35 7.82
C GLU A 23 0.09 12.17 8.46
N HIS A 24 0.16 11.61 9.68
CA HIS A 24 1.41 11.42 10.38
C HIS A 24 2.28 10.36 9.71
N ALA A 25 3.43 10.80 9.21
CA ALA A 25 4.44 9.95 8.61
C ALA A 25 5.39 9.41 9.70
N LEU A 26 5.59 8.09 9.71
CA LEU A 26 6.50 7.41 10.63
C LEU A 26 7.95 7.65 10.19
N GLU A 27 8.82 7.85 11.17
CA GLU A 27 10.25 8.03 10.97
C GLU A 27 11.03 7.12 11.94
N CYS A 28 12.22 6.68 11.52
CA CYS A 28 13.10 5.95 12.41
C CYS A 28 13.72 6.89 13.46
N SER A 29 13.84 6.43 14.70
CA SER A 29 14.50 7.18 15.77
C SER A 29 15.99 7.38 15.46
N LEU A 30 16.39 8.64 15.28
CA LEU A 30 17.76 9.03 14.90
C LEU A 30 18.79 8.59 15.95
N ASP A 31 18.45 8.70 17.23
CA ASP A 31 19.32 8.31 18.34
C ASP A 31 19.75 6.85 18.23
N ILE A 32 18.81 5.98 17.85
CA ILE A 32 19.06 4.54 17.69
C ILE A 32 19.82 4.27 16.40
N ILE A 33 19.30 4.73 15.25
CA ILE A 33 19.87 4.37 13.94
C ILE A 33 21.22 5.02 13.67
N SER A 34 21.59 6.09 14.39
CA SER A 34 22.91 6.72 14.25
C SER A 34 24.05 5.75 14.57
N THR A 35 23.81 4.77 15.46
CA THR A 35 24.78 3.76 15.92
C THR A 35 24.86 2.52 15.03
N PHE A 36 23.99 2.41 14.01
CA PHE A 36 23.83 1.18 13.24
C PHE A 36 24.98 0.91 12.27
N THR A 37 25.37 -0.36 12.15
CA THR A 37 26.25 -0.81 11.06
C THR A 37 25.46 -0.97 9.77
N GLU A 38 26.15 -1.17 8.64
CA GLU A 38 25.50 -1.47 7.36
C GLU A 38 24.56 -2.69 7.45
N LYS A 39 25.00 -3.76 8.14
CA LYS A 39 24.18 -4.96 8.38
C LYS A 39 22.91 -4.65 9.17
N ASP A 40 22.99 -3.72 10.12
CA ASP A 40 21.82 -3.28 10.89
C ASP A 40 20.83 -2.51 10.03
N PHE A 41 21.31 -1.65 9.13
CA PHE A 41 20.44 -0.95 8.17
C PHE A 41 19.76 -1.92 7.22
N ILE A 42 20.50 -2.88 6.66
CA ILE A 42 19.92 -3.92 5.78
C ILE A 42 18.85 -4.71 6.53
N PHE A 43 19.14 -5.12 7.77
CA PHE A 43 18.16 -5.81 8.60
C PHE A 43 16.92 -4.95 8.85
N LEU A 44 17.09 -3.68 9.23
CA LEU A 44 15.99 -2.75 9.48
C LEU A 44 15.11 -2.56 8.23
N VAL A 45 15.72 -2.32 7.06
CA VAL A 45 15.02 -2.17 5.78
C VAL A 45 14.21 -3.41 5.45
N ARG A 46 14.79 -4.62 5.57
CA ARG A 46 14.05 -5.88 5.35
C ARG A 46 12.82 -5.97 6.27
N ARG A 47 12.93 -5.47 7.51
CA ARG A 47 11.79 -5.44 8.44
C ARG A 47 10.75 -4.40 8.08
N ILE A 48 11.16 -3.25 7.56
CA ILE A 48 10.23 -2.25 7.02
C ILE A 48 9.44 -2.85 5.85
N LEU A 49 10.13 -3.43 4.86
CA LEU A 49 9.50 -4.04 3.67
C LEU A 49 8.59 -5.23 4.02
N GLY A 50 8.98 -6.07 4.99
CA GLY A 50 8.20 -7.26 5.34
C GLY A 50 6.94 -6.99 6.18
N PHE A 51 6.91 -5.91 6.96
CA PHE A 51 5.84 -5.67 7.95
C PHE A 51 4.98 -4.43 7.70
N ILE A 52 5.46 -3.46 6.93
CA ILE A 52 4.72 -2.25 6.60
C ILE A 52 4.10 -2.43 5.21
N SER A 53 2.77 -2.31 5.13
CA SER A 53 2.02 -2.52 3.88
C SER A 53 1.50 -1.21 3.25
N ASN A 54 1.73 -0.07 3.91
CA ASN A 54 1.28 1.24 3.45
C ASN A 54 2.42 1.98 2.75
N GLU A 55 2.16 2.47 1.54
CA GLU A 55 3.11 3.17 0.67
C GLU A 55 3.69 4.45 1.30
N THR A 56 2.85 5.22 2.01
CA THR A 56 3.27 6.44 2.72
C THR A 56 4.25 6.13 3.83
N GLN A 57 3.92 5.13 4.66
CA GLN A 57 4.75 4.75 5.79
C GLN A 57 6.05 4.06 5.33
N LEU A 58 5.98 3.20 4.31
CA LEU A 58 7.16 2.58 3.69
C LEU A 58 8.14 3.64 3.18
N THR A 59 7.63 4.61 2.42
CA THR A 59 8.45 5.65 1.79
C THR A 59 9.04 6.59 2.86
N SER A 60 8.24 7.02 3.83
CA SER A 60 8.71 7.88 4.93
C SER A 60 9.78 7.22 5.78
N LEU A 61 9.55 5.97 6.22
CA LEU A 61 10.52 5.23 7.04
C LEU A 61 11.83 5.01 6.29
N THR A 62 11.76 4.64 5.00
CA THR A 62 12.96 4.45 4.17
C THR A 62 13.74 5.74 4.01
N LEU A 63 13.05 6.86 3.73
CA LEU A 63 13.70 8.17 3.56
C LEU A 63 14.24 8.75 4.88
N SER A 64 13.68 8.37 6.02
CA SER A 64 14.21 8.78 7.32
C SER A 64 15.65 8.29 7.56
N LEU A 65 16.08 7.22 6.88
CA LEU A 65 17.46 6.72 6.93
C LEU A 65 18.48 7.68 6.29
N LEU A 66 18.05 8.67 5.49
CA LEU A 66 18.92 9.70 4.94
C LEU A 66 19.33 10.77 5.96
N ARG A 67 18.70 10.78 7.15
CA ARG A 67 18.94 11.76 8.21
C ARG A 67 20.06 11.35 9.18
N VAL A 68 20.69 10.19 8.97
CA VAL A 68 21.82 9.71 9.80
C VAL A 68 23.10 10.49 9.53
N ASN A 69 24.06 10.41 10.45
CA ASN A 69 25.38 11.01 10.28
C ASN A 69 26.13 10.37 9.10
N GLU A 70 26.76 11.21 8.26
CA GLU A 70 27.44 10.80 7.02
C GLU A 70 26.60 9.89 6.11
N PRO A 71 25.39 10.32 5.71
CA PRO A 71 24.43 9.44 5.04
C PRO A 71 24.92 9.00 3.65
N GLU A 72 25.76 9.82 3.00
CA GLU A 72 26.40 9.54 1.71
C GLU A 72 27.19 8.23 1.69
N LYS A 73 27.90 7.92 2.77
CA LYS A 73 28.69 6.70 2.88
C LYS A 73 27.90 5.52 3.43
N ARG A 74 26.87 5.78 4.23
CA ARG A 74 26.21 4.76 5.06
C ARG A 74 24.87 4.29 4.52
N THR A 75 24.04 5.20 4.00
CA THR A 75 22.63 4.89 3.71
C THR A 75 22.18 5.28 2.31
N TYR A 76 22.86 6.20 1.61
CA TYR A 76 22.43 6.67 0.28
C TYR A 76 22.24 5.54 -0.72
N HIS A 77 23.22 4.65 -0.86
CA HIS A 77 23.14 3.52 -1.80
C HIS A 77 21.99 2.58 -1.44
N LEU A 78 21.87 2.22 -0.16
CA LEU A 78 20.79 1.35 0.32
C LEU A 78 19.41 1.97 0.09
N VAL A 79 19.23 3.24 0.45
CA VAL A 79 17.95 3.94 0.28
C VAL A 79 17.60 4.07 -1.20
N LYS A 80 18.57 4.37 -2.07
CA LYS A 80 18.37 4.41 -3.51
C LYS A 80 17.85 3.06 -4.02
N SER A 81 18.57 1.98 -3.76
CA SER A 81 18.20 0.62 -4.21
C SER A 81 16.83 0.20 -3.67
N VAL A 82 16.52 0.45 -2.40
CA VAL A 82 15.20 0.12 -1.84
C VAL A 82 14.10 0.91 -2.53
N ILE A 83 14.33 2.19 -2.83
CA ILE A 83 13.33 3.00 -3.51
C ILE A 83 13.13 2.54 -4.95
N THR A 84 14.20 2.30 -5.71
CA THR A 84 14.12 1.94 -7.14
C THR A 84 13.69 0.49 -7.36
N ASP A 85 14.24 -0.43 -6.57
CA ASP A 85 14.16 -1.88 -6.83
C ASP A 85 13.00 -2.55 -6.07
N GLU A 86 12.43 -1.88 -5.06
CA GLU A 86 11.31 -2.42 -4.28
C GLU A 86 10.08 -1.49 -4.33
N LEU A 87 10.20 -0.28 -3.80
CA LEU A 87 9.05 0.62 -3.61
C LEU A 87 8.48 1.15 -4.94
N ALA A 88 9.33 1.61 -5.86
CA ALA A 88 8.89 2.16 -7.13
C ALA A 88 8.38 1.07 -8.08
N ILE A 89 8.80 -0.18 -7.90
CA ILE A 89 8.20 -1.29 -8.65
C ILE A 89 6.75 -1.52 -8.19
N ASP A 90 6.51 -1.51 -6.89
CA ASP A 90 5.19 -1.74 -6.30
C ASP A 90 4.24 -0.54 -6.44
N TYR A 91 4.75 0.67 -6.27
CA TYR A 91 3.97 1.92 -6.19
C TYR A 91 4.62 3.05 -7.03
N PRO A 92 4.79 2.87 -8.36
CA PRO A 92 5.61 3.76 -9.19
C PRO A 92 5.17 5.23 -9.14
N ASN A 93 3.88 5.50 -9.35
CA ASN A 93 3.36 6.87 -9.41
C ASN A 93 3.48 7.58 -8.04
N TYR A 94 3.06 6.89 -6.97
CA TYR A 94 3.10 7.43 -5.63
C TYR A 94 4.54 7.80 -5.21
N VAL A 95 5.47 6.85 -5.37
CA VAL A 95 6.86 7.02 -4.96
C VAL A 95 7.52 8.14 -5.76
N ARG A 96 7.28 8.17 -7.08
CA ARG A 96 7.79 9.23 -7.95
C ARG A 96 7.32 10.61 -7.49
N ASP A 97 6.02 10.77 -7.25
CA ASP A 97 5.44 12.05 -6.85
C ASP A 97 5.95 12.51 -5.48
N GLU A 98 6.10 11.59 -4.52
CA GLU A 98 6.62 11.88 -3.20
C GLU A 98 8.11 12.28 -3.25
N ILE A 99 8.94 11.58 -4.03
CA ILE A 99 10.36 11.94 -4.21
C ILE A 99 10.49 13.30 -4.91
N LYS A 100 9.67 13.55 -5.95
CA LYS A 100 9.66 14.83 -6.65
C LYS A 100 9.26 15.98 -5.71
N LYS A 101 8.19 15.80 -4.94
CA LYS A 101 7.75 16.78 -3.92
C LYS A 101 8.85 17.08 -2.92
N ARG A 102 9.55 16.07 -2.41
CA ARG A 102 10.68 16.26 -1.47
C ARG A 102 11.86 16.97 -2.13
N LYS A 103 12.20 16.63 -3.38
CA LYS A 103 13.25 17.31 -4.16
C LYS A 103 12.94 18.79 -4.36
N ASP A 104 11.71 19.12 -4.73
CA ASP A 104 11.28 20.50 -4.99
C ASP A 104 11.32 21.37 -3.72
N ASN A 105 11.13 20.76 -2.55
CA ASN A 105 11.24 21.43 -1.25
C ASN A 105 12.69 21.68 -0.78
N ILE A 106 13.70 21.14 -1.46
CA ILE A 106 15.11 21.36 -1.07
C ILE A 106 15.56 22.76 -1.53
N LYS A 107 15.93 23.60 -0.55
CA LYS A 107 16.47 24.95 -0.82
C LYS A 107 17.76 24.93 -1.64
N ASN A 108 18.71 24.04 -1.31
CA ASN A 108 19.98 23.92 -2.03
C ASN A 108 19.92 22.82 -3.09
N LYS A 109 19.62 23.19 -4.33
CA LYS A 109 19.55 22.27 -5.48
C LYS A 109 20.89 21.60 -5.82
N ARG A 110 22.03 22.09 -5.32
CA ARG A 110 23.36 21.48 -5.51
C ARG A 110 23.76 20.53 -4.37
N SER A 111 22.88 20.32 -3.39
CA SER A 111 23.16 19.39 -2.29
C SER A 111 23.23 17.94 -2.78
N ASN A 112 24.01 17.11 -2.08
CA ASN A 112 24.15 15.69 -2.41
C ASN A 112 22.80 14.94 -2.33
N ILE A 113 21.90 15.37 -1.43
CA ILE A 113 20.54 14.81 -1.33
C ILE A 113 19.66 15.20 -2.53
N ALA A 114 19.79 16.41 -3.07
CA ALA A 114 19.08 16.80 -4.29
C ALA A 114 19.58 16.02 -5.51
N ARG A 115 20.89 15.71 -5.56
CA ARG A 115 21.46 14.83 -6.58
C ARG A 115 20.91 13.41 -6.46
N LEU A 116 20.93 12.83 -5.26
CA LEU A 116 20.36 11.51 -4.99
C LEU A 116 18.90 11.39 -5.44
N TYR A 117 18.04 12.37 -5.11
CA TYR A 117 16.66 12.36 -5.58
C TYR A 117 16.52 12.52 -7.08
N SER A 118 17.45 13.21 -7.75
CA SER A 118 17.45 13.28 -9.22
C SER A 118 17.77 11.92 -9.81
N GLU A 119 18.81 11.26 -9.32
CA GLU A 119 19.17 9.92 -9.77
C GLU A 119 18.03 8.91 -9.57
N ILE A 120 17.36 8.93 -8.39
CA ILE A 120 16.20 8.07 -8.12
C ILE A 120 15.08 8.34 -9.13
N LEU A 121 14.76 9.61 -9.43
CA LEU A 121 13.71 9.94 -10.38
C LEU A 121 14.06 9.49 -11.80
N ASP A 122 15.32 9.65 -12.21
CA ASP A 122 15.80 9.22 -13.52
C ASP A 122 15.71 7.69 -13.66
N ASP A 123 16.06 6.92 -12.61
CA ASP A 123 15.94 5.46 -12.59
C ASP A 123 14.47 5.02 -12.68
N ILE A 124 13.56 5.67 -11.95
CA ILE A 124 12.11 5.39 -12.00
C ILE A 124 11.54 5.73 -13.38
N ASP A 125 11.92 6.87 -13.96
CA ASP A 125 11.44 7.31 -15.27
C ASP A 125 11.99 6.42 -16.40
N SER A 126 13.24 5.99 -16.30
CA SER A 126 13.84 5.02 -17.22
C SER A 126 13.11 3.68 -17.17
N TYR A 127 12.84 3.16 -15.98
CA TYR A 127 12.11 1.90 -15.82
C TYR A 127 10.68 2.02 -16.34
N THR A 128 9.94 3.06 -15.97
CA THR A 128 8.54 3.23 -16.39
C THR A 128 8.41 3.48 -17.90
N SER A 129 9.29 4.29 -18.49
CA SER A 129 9.30 4.54 -19.93
C SER A 129 9.58 3.27 -20.74
N SER A 130 10.43 2.36 -20.24
CA SER A 130 10.70 1.08 -20.90
C SER A 130 9.42 0.26 -21.17
N PHE A 131 8.45 0.26 -20.25
CA PHE A 131 7.17 -0.43 -20.46
C PHE A 131 6.31 0.22 -21.55
N THR A 132 6.38 1.54 -21.69
CA THR A 132 5.61 2.27 -22.71
C THR A 132 6.18 2.09 -24.11
N THR A 133 7.48 1.82 -24.21
CA THR A 133 8.17 1.59 -25.49
C THR A 133 7.95 0.18 -26.03
N LEU A 134 7.62 -0.79 -25.17
CA LEU A 134 7.40 -2.17 -25.60
C LEU A 134 6.11 -2.32 -26.42
N PRO A 135 6.16 -3.00 -27.58
CA PRO A 135 4.97 -3.24 -28.40
C PRO A 135 4.01 -4.17 -27.67
N ARG A 136 2.70 -3.89 -27.77
CA ARG A 136 1.67 -4.81 -27.27
C ARG A 136 1.54 -6.00 -28.23
N ILE A 137 1.88 -7.19 -27.74
CA ILE A 137 1.76 -8.44 -28.50
C ILE A 137 0.37 -9.02 -28.26
N LYS A 138 -0.44 -9.12 -29.31
CA LYS A 138 -1.82 -9.67 -29.24
C LYS A 138 -1.85 -11.13 -28.77
N GLU A 139 -0.81 -11.91 -29.06
CA GLU A 139 -0.73 -13.33 -28.69
C GLU A 139 -0.65 -13.55 -27.17
N LEU A 140 -0.18 -12.56 -26.42
CA LEU A 140 -0.11 -12.59 -24.96
C LEU A 140 -1.38 -12.01 -24.31
N GLU A 141 -2.31 -11.48 -25.11
CA GLU A 141 -3.58 -10.97 -24.60
C GLU A 141 -4.50 -12.15 -24.27
N PRO A 142 -5.07 -12.20 -23.04
CA PRO A 142 -5.96 -13.29 -22.70
C PRO A 142 -7.22 -13.25 -23.59
N PRO A 143 -7.68 -14.39 -24.12
CA PRO A 143 -8.92 -14.45 -24.88
C PRO A 143 -10.09 -13.81 -24.10
N SER A 144 -10.85 -12.94 -24.75
CA SER A 144 -11.96 -12.20 -24.11
C SER A 144 -12.97 -13.11 -23.42
N LEU A 145 -13.24 -14.30 -23.97
CA LEU A 145 -14.10 -15.30 -23.36
C LEU A 145 -13.58 -15.78 -22.01
N LEU A 146 -12.26 -16.01 -21.88
CA LEU A 146 -11.65 -16.43 -20.61
C LEU A 146 -11.68 -15.31 -19.59
N VAL A 147 -11.41 -14.06 -20.02
CA VAL A 147 -11.52 -12.88 -19.16
C VAL A 147 -12.93 -12.75 -18.59
N ASN A 148 -13.95 -12.84 -19.44
CA ASN A 148 -15.35 -12.75 -19.03
C ASN A 148 -15.76 -13.90 -18.10
N ALA A 149 -15.35 -15.14 -18.41
CA ALA A 149 -15.61 -16.29 -17.55
C ALA A 149 -14.97 -16.13 -16.17
N PHE A 150 -13.71 -15.67 -16.13
CA PHE A 150 -13.00 -15.41 -14.89
C PHE A 150 -13.65 -14.30 -14.06
N GLN A 151 -14.05 -13.19 -14.68
CA GLN A 151 -14.78 -12.11 -14.01
C GLN A 151 -16.08 -12.60 -13.40
N LYS A 152 -16.87 -13.39 -14.16
CA LYS A 152 -18.13 -13.95 -13.69
C LYS A 152 -17.95 -14.89 -12.49
N GLU A 153 -16.94 -15.76 -12.51
CA GLU A 153 -16.67 -16.63 -11.36
C GLU A 153 -16.16 -15.85 -10.15
N ARG A 154 -15.30 -14.83 -10.36
CA ARG A 154 -14.86 -13.94 -9.29
C ARG A 154 -16.03 -13.20 -8.64
N GLU A 155 -17.00 -12.74 -9.43
CA GLU A 155 -18.22 -12.11 -8.93
C GLU A 155 -19.08 -13.08 -8.11
N LYS A 156 -19.26 -14.33 -8.56
CA LYS A 156 -19.99 -15.37 -7.80
C LYS A 156 -19.34 -15.72 -6.46
N VAL A 157 -18.00 -15.82 -6.43
CA VAL A 157 -17.26 -16.08 -5.20
C VAL A 157 -17.42 -14.89 -4.25
N SER A 158 -17.22 -13.67 -4.75
CA SER A 158 -17.41 -12.44 -3.98
C SER A 158 -18.82 -12.30 -3.42
N SER A 159 -19.86 -12.62 -4.21
CA SER A 159 -21.24 -12.58 -3.72
C SER A 159 -21.48 -13.57 -2.59
N ARG A 160 -20.98 -14.81 -2.72
CA ARG A 160 -21.09 -15.83 -1.67
C ARG A 160 -20.37 -15.40 -0.39
N ASP A 161 -19.16 -14.85 -0.51
CA ASP A 161 -18.40 -14.36 0.65
C ASP A 161 -19.11 -13.20 1.34
N ASN A 162 -19.76 -12.31 0.58
CA ASN A 162 -20.56 -11.23 1.13
C ASN A 162 -21.79 -11.77 1.88
N ASP A 163 -22.50 -12.74 1.32
CA ASP A 163 -23.65 -13.37 2.00
C ASP A 163 -23.24 -13.98 3.35
N LEU A 164 -22.12 -14.71 3.38
CA LEU A 164 -21.56 -15.28 4.63
C LEU A 164 -21.17 -14.20 5.64
N ARG A 165 -20.60 -13.08 5.19
CA ARG A 165 -20.24 -11.95 6.05
C ARG A 165 -21.48 -11.27 6.63
N GLU A 166 -22.53 -11.13 5.84
CA GLU A 166 -23.82 -10.59 6.29
C GLU A 166 -24.45 -11.46 7.38
N GLU A 167 -24.47 -12.78 7.21
CA GLU A 167 -24.98 -13.72 8.22
C GLU A 167 -24.23 -13.63 9.57
N SER A 168 -22.91 -13.38 9.51
CA SER A 168 -22.05 -13.28 10.69
C SER A 168 -22.12 -11.91 11.39
N SER A 169 -22.53 -10.85 10.68
CA SER A 169 -22.41 -9.47 11.16
C SER A 169 -23.59 -9.05 12.03
N PHE A 170 -23.28 -8.52 13.22
CA PHE A 170 -24.30 -8.01 14.15
C PHE A 170 -25.06 -6.81 13.59
N ILE A 171 -24.40 -5.95 12.80
CA ILE A 171 -25.03 -4.76 12.19
C ILE A 171 -26.10 -5.18 11.18
N PHE A 172 -25.82 -6.19 10.35
CA PHE A 172 -26.77 -6.73 9.36
C PHE A 172 -27.91 -7.54 10.02
N LYS A 173 -27.78 -7.95 11.29
CA LYS A 173 -28.88 -8.54 12.07
C LYS A 173 -29.82 -7.50 12.66
N MET A 174 -29.34 -6.27 12.92
CA MET A 174 -30.15 -5.18 13.49
C MET A 174 -30.77 -4.27 12.43
N ALA A 175 -30.14 -4.15 11.26
CA ALA A 175 -30.61 -3.32 10.15
C ALA A 175 -31.15 -4.18 9.00
N SER A 176 -32.26 -3.75 8.40
CA SER A 176 -32.85 -4.42 7.23
C SER A 176 -32.10 -4.05 5.95
N LYS A 177 -31.65 -5.06 5.18
CA LYS A 177 -31.04 -4.87 3.86
C LYS A 177 -32.13 -4.72 2.79
N VAL A 178 -32.17 -3.57 2.13
CA VAL A 178 -33.05 -3.33 0.97
C VAL A 178 -32.21 -3.42 -0.30
N ILE A 179 -32.45 -4.46 -1.11
CA ILE A 179 -31.76 -4.62 -2.41
C ILE A 179 -32.50 -3.78 -3.45
N LEU A 180 -31.88 -2.69 -3.88
CA LEU A 180 -32.40 -1.87 -4.96
C LEU A 180 -32.03 -2.50 -6.31
N LYS A 181 -33.04 -2.84 -7.12
CA LYS A 181 -32.84 -3.29 -8.51
C LYS A 181 -32.59 -2.13 -9.48
N ALA A 182 -33.13 -0.95 -9.15
CA ALA A 182 -32.98 0.31 -9.90
C ALA A 182 -33.36 1.50 -8.99
N GLY A 183 -32.93 2.72 -9.36
CA GLY A 183 -33.27 3.96 -8.66
C GLY A 183 -32.22 4.40 -7.61
N ILE A 184 -32.45 5.58 -7.03
CA ILE A 184 -31.53 6.25 -6.10
C ILE A 184 -32.02 6.28 -4.65
N GLY A 185 -33.09 5.56 -4.32
CA GLY A 185 -33.62 5.55 -2.96
C GLY A 185 -34.65 4.45 -2.69
N SER A 186 -34.92 4.23 -1.41
CA SER A 186 -35.90 3.26 -0.90
C SER A 186 -36.89 3.95 0.06
N PHE A 187 -38.16 3.55 -0.01
CA PHE A 187 -39.18 3.88 0.96
C PHE A 187 -39.95 2.60 1.34
N TYR A 188 -40.56 2.57 2.51
CA TYR A 188 -41.39 1.45 2.94
C TYR A 188 -42.72 1.96 3.51
N TYR A 189 -43.74 1.11 3.47
CA TYR A 189 -45.04 1.42 4.06
C TYR A 189 -45.04 1.04 5.54
N ASN A 190 -45.48 1.95 6.42
CA ASN A 190 -45.47 1.72 7.87
C ASN A 190 -46.90 1.56 8.41
N ASP A 191 -47.33 0.31 8.56
CA ASP A 191 -48.64 -0.06 9.12
C ASP A 191 -48.79 0.27 10.62
N PHE A 192 -47.69 0.40 11.37
CA PHE A 192 -47.75 0.51 12.83
C PHE A 192 -48.20 1.88 13.36
N ASN A 193 -48.12 2.94 12.56
CA ASN A 193 -48.38 4.31 13.02
C ASN A 193 -49.44 5.06 12.19
N GLU A 194 -50.17 4.39 11.29
CA GLU A 194 -51.15 4.97 10.36
C GLU A 194 -50.63 6.16 9.51
N LYS A 195 -49.30 6.37 9.48
CA LYS A 195 -48.64 7.50 8.81
C LYS A 195 -48.33 7.27 7.33
N GLY A 196 -48.76 6.15 6.76
CA GLY A 196 -48.58 5.85 5.34
C GLY A 196 -47.15 5.47 4.95
N TYR A 197 -46.70 5.91 3.77
CA TYR A 197 -45.34 5.66 3.27
C TYR A 197 -44.29 6.49 4.02
N SER A 198 -43.12 5.91 4.25
CA SER A 198 -41.97 6.60 4.82
C SER A 198 -41.41 7.66 3.86
N GLU A 199 -40.74 8.67 4.40
CA GLU A 199 -39.88 9.55 3.61
C GLU A 199 -38.83 8.71 2.84
N PRO A 200 -38.55 9.02 1.56
CA PRO A 200 -37.54 8.31 0.79
C PRO A 200 -36.15 8.46 1.41
N SER A 201 -35.50 7.33 1.68
CA SER A 201 -34.08 7.29 2.01
C SER A 201 -33.28 7.19 0.72
N TYR A 202 -32.45 8.19 0.43
CA TYR A 202 -31.61 8.22 -0.77
C TYR A 202 -30.28 7.51 -0.55
N LEU A 203 -29.75 6.93 -1.62
CA LEU A 203 -28.41 6.36 -1.64
C LEU A 203 -27.39 7.48 -1.45
N HIS A 204 -26.59 7.36 -0.39
CA HIS A 204 -25.41 8.20 -0.22
C HIS A 204 -24.21 7.55 -0.93
N GLU A 205 -23.38 8.38 -1.56
CA GLU A 205 -22.16 7.92 -2.20
C GLU A 205 -21.12 7.56 -1.13
N PHE A 206 -20.74 6.29 -1.09
CA PHE A 206 -19.62 5.82 -0.28
C PHE A 206 -18.51 5.37 -1.23
N SER A 207 -17.42 6.14 -1.27
CA SER A 207 -16.23 5.78 -2.04
C SER A 207 -15.11 5.34 -1.11
N SER A 208 -14.52 4.19 -1.41
CA SER A 208 -13.31 3.70 -0.78
C SER A 208 -12.32 3.32 -1.87
N SER A 209 -11.11 3.86 -1.76
CA SER A 209 -9.99 3.48 -2.60
C SER A 209 -8.91 2.86 -1.73
N TYR A 210 -8.22 1.87 -2.30
CA TYR A 210 -7.06 1.26 -1.70
C TYR A 210 -6.01 1.01 -2.78
N THR A 211 -4.75 1.12 -2.39
CA THR A 211 -3.62 0.85 -3.28
C THR A 211 -3.15 -0.58 -3.04
N LEU A 212 -2.88 -1.32 -4.11
CA LEU A 212 -2.23 -2.63 -4.05
C LEU A 212 -0.84 -2.54 -4.69
N PRO A 213 0.16 -3.27 -4.16
CA PRO A 213 1.45 -3.44 -4.81
C PRO A 213 1.26 -4.00 -6.23
N ARG A 214 1.92 -3.40 -7.22
CA ARG A 214 1.87 -3.89 -8.60
C ARG A 214 2.33 -5.35 -8.71
N ARG A 215 3.40 -5.74 -8.00
CA ARG A 215 3.89 -7.12 -8.01
C ARG A 215 2.88 -8.11 -7.45
N TYR A 216 2.09 -7.73 -6.44
CA TYR A 216 1.01 -8.58 -5.92
C TYR A 216 -0.05 -8.90 -6.97
N ILE A 217 -0.34 -7.96 -7.88
CA ILE A 217 -1.30 -8.16 -8.97
C ILE A 217 -0.71 -9.03 -10.09
N MET A 218 0.58 -8.88 -10.38
CA MET A 218 1.25 -9.55 -11.49
C MET A 218 1.73 -10.97 -11.16
N ASP A 219 2.30 -11.15 -9.97
CA ASP A 219 2.80 -12.41 -9.45
C ASP A 219 2.58 -12.45 -7.93
N ASN A 220 1.37 -12.84 -7.53
CA ASN A 220 0.99 -12.90 -6.13
C ASN A 220 1.86 -13.88 -5.33
N ILE A 221 2.23 -15.03 -5.92
CA ILE A 221 3.04 -16.06 -5.26
C ILE A 221 4.45 -15.55 -5.03
N GLY A 222 5.11 -15.02 -6.07
CA GLY A 222 6.46 -14.47 -5.94
C GLY A 222 6.52 -13.30 -4.96
N TYR A 223 5.49 -12.43 -4.98
CA TYR A 223 5.36 -11.34 -4.02
C TYR A 223 5.25 -11.83 -2.57
N GLU A 224 4.38 -12.81 -2.30
CA GLU A 224 4.24 -13.38 -0.95
C GLU A 224 5.51 -14.09 -0.48
N ILE A 225 6.21 -14.81 -1.38
CA ILE A 225 7.52 -15.41 -1.08
C ILE A 225 8.52 -14.31 -0.68
N GLY A 226 8.60 -13.22 -1.44
CA GLY A 226 9.48 -12.09 -1.14
C GLY A 226 9.17 -11.45 0.21
N ILE A 227 7.89 -11.21 0.51
CA ILE A 227 7.44 -10.72 1.82
C ILE A 227 7.88 -11.67 2.94
N VAL A 228 7.70 -12.98 2.76
CA VAL A 228 8.09 -13.98 3.77
C VAL A 228 9.60 -13.95 3.99
N GLN A 229 10.40 -13.85 2.91
CA GLN A 229 11.86 -13.72 3.02
C GLN A 229 12.26 -12.47 3.83
N PHE A 230 11.63 -11.33 3.58
CA PHE A 230 11.84 -10.11 4.37
C PHE A 230 11.45 -10.27 5.84
N ARG A 231 10.33 -10.95 6.13
CA ARG A 231 9.88 -11.21 7.50
C ARG A 231 10.80 -12.18 8.25
N CYS A 232 11.28 -13.21 7.56
CA CYS A 232 12.14 -14.27 8.09
C CYS A 232 13.62 -13.89 8.13
N ALA A 233 14.01 -12.74 7.57
CA ALA A 233 15.36 -12.23 7.65
C ALA A 233 15.82 -12.19 9.11
N LYS A 234 17.04 -12.71 9.36
CA LYS A 234 17.70 -12.63 10.65
C LYS A 234 18.80 -11.58 10.55
N LYS A 235 19.09 -10.92 11.68
CA LYS A 235 20.27 -10.07 11.78
C LYS A 235 21.49 -10.99 11.66
N GLU A 236 22.32 -10.73 10.66
CA GLU A 236 23.60 -11.42 10.53
C GLU A 236 24.47 -11.07 11.73
N THR A 237 24.79 -12.08 12.55
CA THR A 237 25.78 -11.94 13.62
C THR A 237 27.16 -11.91 12.98
N ALA A 238 28.02 -11.02 13.49
CA ALA A 238 29.43 -10.94 13.12
C ALA A 238 30.16 -12.25 13.43
#